data_AF-A0AAV8ZGX5-F1
#
_entry.id   AF-A0AAV8ZGX5-F1
#
_cell.length_a   1.000
_cell.length_b   1.000
_cell.length_c   1.000
_cell.angle_alpha   90.00
_cell.angle_beta   90.00
_cell.angle_gamma   90.00
#
_symmetry.space_group_name_H-M   'P 1'
#
loop_
_entity.id
_entity.type
_entity.pdbx_description
1 polymer ?
#
loop_
_entity_poly.entity_id
_entity_poly.type
_entity_poly.pdbx_seq_one_letter_code
_entity_poly.pdbx_strand_id
1 'polypeptide(L)'
;MTLASAAPGYDLNELDLYSSILKEAPVLPAPVHAPIYAPAPVIKTIAPAPIYAPAPVFAPVPVIKSIAPVAPVVKAIAPATSYATFTQYHVSHPVVKIGAKKRGTNLYSPCDIVVQVKQRIYGENISITESEARISLENLLDHTAKCLAQVQSEVLEQCITDDVVDTDIVHKWGLDGCAGYRFYKNLSNNANYGHS
;
A
#
# COMPACT_ATOMS: atom_id res chain seq x y z
N MET A 1 8.29 40.66 -22.38
CA MET A 1 7.21 40.63 -21.38
C MET A 1 6.64 39.22 -21.38
N THR A 2 7.00 38.42 -20.40
CA THR A 2 6.62 36.99 -20.32
C THR A 2 5.57 36.88 -19.23
N LEU A 3 4.32 36.58 -19.60
CA LEU A 3 3.23 36.40 -18.64
C LEU A 3 3.33 35.00 -18.02
N ALA A 4 3.57 34.95 -16.72
CA ALA A 4 3.45 33.74 -15.92
C ALA A 4 1.97 33.39 -15.76
N SER A 5 1.56 32.22 -16.26
CA SER A 5 0.24 31.64 -16.03
C SER A 5 0.17 31.15 -14.58
N ALA A 6 -0.74 31.72 -13.80
CA ALA A 6 -1.03 31.29 -12.44
C ALA A 6 -1.80 29.95 -12.47
N ALA A 7 -1.32 28.97 -11.70
CA ALA A 7 -2.01 27.70 -11.52
C ALA A 7 -3.36 27.90 -10.80
N PRO A 8 -4.41 27.14 -11.16
CA PRO A 8 -5.73 27.26 -10.54
C PRO A 8 -5.66 26.91 -9.05
N GLY A 9 -6.21 27.81 -8.22
CA GLY A 9 -6.32 27.62 -6.78
C GLY A 9 -7.34 26.52 -6.44
N TYR A 10 -6.93 25.57 -5.61
CA TYR A 10 -7.85 24.60 -5.02
C TYR A 10 -8.65 25.26 -3.89
N ASP A 11 -9.98 25.13 -3.94
CA ASP A 11 -10.90 25.59 -2.90
C ASP A 11 -10.74 24.73 -1.63
N LEU A 12 -10.61 25.40 -0.48
CA LEU A 12 -10.39 24.76 0.83
C LEU A 12 -11.69 24.23 1.46
N ASN A 13 -12.85 24.44 0.83
CA ASN A 13 -14.15 24.02 1.35
C ASN A 13 -14.43 22.50 1.29
N GLU A 14 -13.65 21.70 0.55
CA GLU A 14 -13.84 20.23 0.53
C GLU A 14 -13.40 19.51 1.82
N LEU A 15 -12.65 20.18 2.70
CA LEU A 15 -12.12 19.59 3.94
C LEU A 15 -13.18 19.38 5.03
N ASP A 16 -14.25 20.19 5.06
CA ASP A 16 -15.30 20.06 6.07
C ASP A 16 -16.19 18.83 5.85
N LEU A 17 -16.26 18.34 4.61
CA LEU A 17 -17.05 17.16 4.26
C LEU A 17 -16.47 15.87 4.89
N TYR A 18 -15.14 15.75 4.97
CA TYR A 18 -14.47 14.57 5.54
C TYR A 18 -14.53 14.53 7.07
N SER A 19 -14.59 15.68 7.74
CA SER A 19 -14.69 15.75 9.22
C SER A 19 -16.06 15.28 9.75
N SER A 20 -17.10 15.37 8.92
CA SER A 20 -18.48 15.09 9.28
C SER A 20 -18.81 13.60 9.28
N ILE A 21 -18.08 12.78 8.52
CA ILE A 21 -18.36 11.35 8.32
C ILE A 21 -17.83 10.48 9.48
N LEU A 22 -16.91 10.99 10.30
CA LEU A 22 -16.25 10.21 11.36
C LEU A 22 -17.01 10.18 12.71
N LYS A 23 -18.20 10.77 12.82
CA LYS A 23 -18.79 11.07 14.15
C LYS A 23 -19.61 9.99 14.83
N GLU A 24 -20.02 8.90 14.20
CA GLU A 24 -20.74 7.84 14.92
C GLU A 24 -20.34 6.44 14.47
N ALA A 25 -19.59 5.75 15.33
CA ALA A 25 -19.35 4.32 15.21
C ALA A 25 -20.55 3.56 15.81
N PRO A 26 -21.26 2.73 15.02
CA PRO A 26 -22.35 1.92 15.55
C PRO A 26 -21.83 0.85 16.51
N VAL A 27 -22.53 0.69 17.64
CA VAL A 27 -22.28 -0.37 18.63
C VAL A 27 -22.60 -1.73 18.00
N LEU A 28 -21.60 -2.60 17.90
CA LEU A 28 -21.79 -3.94 17.35
C LEU A 28 -22.40 -4.86 18.42
N PRO A 29 -23.41 -5.69 18.07
CA PRO A 29 -23.94 -6.70 18.98
C PRO A 29 -22.91 -7.80 19.26
N ALA A 30 -22.99 -8.39 20.46
CA ALA A 30 -22.08 -9.44 20.90
C ALA A 30 -22.20 -10.72 20.03
N PRO A 31 -21.08 -11.40 19.72
CA PRO A 31 -21.09 -12.61 18.91
C PRO A 31 -21.80 -13.76 19.65
N VAL A 32 -22.75 -14.41 18.96
CA VAL A 32 -23.67 -15.37 19.59
C VAL A 32 -23.11 -16.80 19.63
N HIS A 33 -22.14 -17.21 18.81
CA HIS A 33 -21.66 -18.60 18.80
C HIS A 33 -20.12 -18.68 18.79
N ALA A 34 -19.58 -19.47 19.72
CA ALA A 34 -18.16 -19.82 19.74
C ALA A 34 -17.88 -20.86 18.63
N PRO A 35 -16.80 -20.70 17.85
CA PRO A 35 -16.43 -21.67 16.82
C PRO A 35 -16.03 -23.01 17.46
N ILE A 36 -16.52 -24.10 16.87
CA ILE A 36 -16.12 -25.46 17.22
C ILE A 36 -14.71 -25.67 16.66
N TYR A 37 -13.71 -25.76 17.54
CA TYR A 37 -12.32 -26.01 17.14
C TYR A 37 -12.14 -27.47 16.72
N ALA A 38 -11.63 -27.68 15.51
CA ALA A 38 -11.12 -28.98 15.09
C ALA A 38 -9.84 -29.33 15.89
N PRO A 39 -9.57 -30.63 16.15
CA PRO A 39 -8.38 -31.05 16.87
C PRO A 39 -7.10 -30.67 16.12
N ALA A 40 -6.11 -30.16 16.87
CA ALA A 40 -4.84 -29.69 16.33
C ALA A 40 -4.06 -30.83 15.65
N PRO A 41 -3.38 -30.56 14.53
CA PRO A 41 -2.56 -31.57 13.84
C PRO A 41 -1.35 -31.98 14.70
N VAL A 42 -1.07 -33.28 14.70
CA VAL A 42 0.07 -33.88 15.40
C VAL A 42 1.37 -33.51 14.68
N ILE A 43 2.20 -32.69 15.33
CA ILE A 43 3.51 -32.27 14.81
C ILE A 43 4.47 -33.45 14.94
N LYS A 44 4.95 -33.96 13.79
CA LYS A 44 6.05 -34.93 13.76
C LYS A 44 7.36 -34.25 14.12
N THR A 45 8.11 -34.89 15.01
CA THR A 45 9.38 -34.45 15.59
C THR A 45 10.38 -34.04 14.51
N ILE A 46 10.85 -32.78 14.60
CA ILE A 46 11.80 -32.18 13.66
C ILE A 46 13.22 -32.54 14.12
N ALA A 47 14.10 -32.83 13.15
CA ALA A 47 15.50 -33.18 13.36
C ALA A 47 16.28 -32.12 14.19
N PRO A 48 17.34 -32.52 14.91
CA PRO A 48 18.13 -31.62 15.74
C PRO A 48 18.78 -30.50 14.93
N ALA A 49 18.78 -29.29 15.50
CA ALA A 49 19.28 -28.08 14.88
C ALA A 49 20.80 -28.18 14.57
N PRO A 50 21.26 -27.58 13.47
CA PRO A 50 22.68 -27.53 13.14
C PRO A 50 23.46 -26.73 14.19
N ILE A 51 24.63 -27.25 14.57
CA ILE A 51 25.58 -26.58 15.46
C ILE A 51 26.25 -25.47 14.66
N TYR A 52 25.97 -24.21 15.02
CA TYR A 52 26.63 -23.06 14.40
C TYR A 52 28.01 -22.83 15.02
N ALA A 53 29.01 -22.59 14.16
CA ALA A 53 30.32 -22.14 14.60
C ALA A 53 30.23 -20.73 15.23
N PRO A 54 31.08 -20.42 16.23
CA PRO A 54 31.09 -19.12 16.88
C PRO A 54 31.42 -18.00 15.89
N ALA A 55 30.74 -16.86 16.04
CA ALA A 55 30.89 -15.71 15.16
C ALA A 55 32.32 -15.14 15.20
N PRO A 56 32.86 -14.67 14.05
CA PRO A 56 34.17 -14.02 14.00
C PRO A 56 34.20 -12.77 14.89
N VAL A 57 35.25 -12.62 15.68
CA VAL A 57 35.51 -11.42 16.47
C VAL A 57 36.05 -10.34 15.55
N PHE A 58 35.25 -9.29 15.30
CA PHE A 58 35.69 -8.13 14.53
C PHE A 58 36.48 -7.16 15.42
N ALA A 59 37.62 -6.68 14.92
CA ALA A 59 38.44 -5.67 15.57
C ALA A 59 37.67 -4.35 15.73
N PRO A 60 37.97 -3.54 16.78
CA PRO A 60 37.27 -2.28 17.04
C PRO A 60 37.45 -1.29 15.89
N VAL A 61 36.31 -0.78 15.40
CA VAL A 61 36.22 0.22 14.34
C VAL A 61 36.93 1.52 14.76
N PRO A 62 37.75 2.14 13.88
CA PRO A 62 38.41 3.40 14.19
C PRO A 62 37.40 4.54 14.45
N VAL A 63 37.67 5.34 15.48
CA VAL A 63 36.86 6.48 15.90
C VAL A 63 36.92 7.58 14.84
N ILE A 64 35.83 7.76 14.09
CA ILE A 64 35.69 8.84 13.12
C ILE A 64 35.40 10.15 13.88
N LYS A 65 36.25 11.16 13.68
CA LYS A 65 36.08 12.50 14.25
C LYS A 65 34.80 13.15 13.71
N SER A 66 33.96 13.60 14.63
CA SER A 66 32.73 14.36 14.39
C SER A 66 33.00 15.60 13.52
N ILE A 67 32.36 15.65 12.37
CA ILE A 67 32.32 16.83 11.48
C ILE A 67 31.02 17.58 11.80
N ALA A 68 31.07 18.91 11.83
CA ALA A 68 29.96 19.79 12.22
C ALA A 68 28.63 19.46 11.49
N PRO A 69 27.46 19.66 12.14
CA PRO A 69 26.17 19.32 11.56
C PRO A 69 25.87 20.25 10.38
N VAL A 70 26.10 19.74 9.17
CA VAL A 70 25.56 20.35 7.95
C VAL A 70 24.04 20.27 8.06
N ALA A 71 23.36 21.43 7.99
CA ALA A 71 21.91 21.48 8.03
C ALA A 71 21.33 20.52 6.98
N PRO A 72 20.43 19.59 7.36
CA PRO A 72 19.92 18.60 6.43
C PRO A 72 19.13 19.31 5.34
N VAL A 73 19.66 19.29 4.11
CA VAL A 73 18.90 19.65 2.92
C VAL A 73 17.79 18.62 2.81
N VAL A 74 16.58 19.00 3.21
CA VAL A 74 15.39 18.15 3.11
C VAL A 74 15.04 18.02 1.63
N LYS A 75 15.61 17.01 0.98
CA LYS A 75 15.24 16.62 -0.39
C LYS A 75 13.79 16.12 -0.37
N ALA A 76 13.02 16.52 -1.38
CA ALA A 76 11.67 16.02 -1.57
C ALA A 76 11.67 14.49 -1.61
N ILE A 77 10.71 13.87 -0.93
CA ILE A 77 10.59 12.41 -0.94
C ILE A 77 10.09 11.97 -2.31
N ALA A 78 10.61 10.85 -2.82
CA ALA A 78 10.16 10.26 -4.07
C ALA A 78 8.65 9.92 -3.99
N PRO A 79 7.87 10.12 -5.07
CA PRO A 79 6.43 9.88 -5.06
C PRO A 79 6.01 8.48 -4.59
N ALA A 80 6.78 7.44 -4.94
CA ALA A 80 6.53 6.07 -4.51
C ALA A 80 6.68 5.90 -2.98
N THR A 81 7.68 6.55 -2.37
CA THR A 81 7.90 6.55 -0.92
C THR A 81 6.82 7.35 -0.19
N SER A 82 6.37 8.47 -0.80
CA SER A 82 5.22 9.24 -0.31
C SER A 82 3.95 8.37 -0.32
N TYR A 83 3.76 7.52 -1.33
CA TYR A 83 2.65 6.56 -1.40
C TYR A 83 2.71 5.50 -0.28
N ALA A 84 3.85 4.82 -0.13
CA ALA A 84 4.04 3.78 0.87
C ALA A 84 3.80 4.28 2.31
N THR A 85 4.25 5.50 2.60
CA THR A 85 4.12 6.11 3.94
C THR A 85 2.65 6.19 4.37
N PHE A 86 1.75 6.70 3.53
CA PHE A 86 0.36 6.86 3.98
C PHE A 86 -0.41 5.53 4.05
N THR A 87 -0.06 4.55 3.21
CA THR A 87 -0.66 3.20 3.30
C THR A 87 -0.27 2.50 4.60
N GLN A 88 0.94 2.75 5.11
CA GLN A 88 1.44 2.16 6.35
C GLN A 88 0.83 2.79 7.60
N TYR A 89 0.59 4.11 7.60
CA TYR A 89 0.08 4.83 8.77
C TYR A 89 -1.44 5.01 8.78
N HIS A 90 -2.16 4.52 7.77
CA HIS A 90 -3.62 4.66 7.65
C HIS A 90 -4.14 6.11 7.77
N VAL A 91 -3.35 7.09 7.28
CA VAL A 91 -3.74 8.51 7.28
C VAL A 91 -4.00 8.97 5.85
N SER A 92 -4.97 9.87 5.64
CA SER A 92 -5.21 10.44 4.32
C SER A 92 -4.07 11.38 3.88
N HIS A 93 -3.61 11.23 2.64
CA HIS A 93 -2.48 11.99 2.08
C HIS A 93 -2.65 13.52 2.20
N PRO A 94 -3.83 14.12 1.94
CA PRO A 94 -4.01 15.57 2.10
C PRO A 94 -3.73 16.06 3.53
N VAL A 95 -4.16 15.31 4.55
CA VAL A 95 -3.99 15.69 5.96
C VAL A 95 -2.50 15.73 6.32
N VAL A 96 -1.75 14.71 5.94
CA VAL A 96 -0.31 14.64 6.25
C VAL A 96 0.47 15.72 5.50
N LYS A 97 0.12 15.98 4.23
CA LYS A 97 0.75 17.04 3.41
C LYS A 97 0.51 18.43 3.99
N ILE A 98 -0.72 18.74 4.41
CA ILE A 98 -1.05 20.03 5.06
C ILE A 98 -0.25 20.18 6.35
N GLY A 99 -0.18 19.12 7.17
CA GLY A 99 0.63 19.11 8.38
C GLY A 99 2.11 19.40 8.12
N ALA A 100 2.70 18.79 7.09
CA ALA A 100 4.10 19.03 6.71
C ALA A 100 4.34 20.45 6.21
N LYS A 101 3.43 20.98 5.38
CA LYS A 101 3.50 22.34 4.86
C LYS A 101 3.41 23.38 5.98
N LYS A 102 2.55 23.16 6.98
CA LYS A 102 2.46 24.00 8.19
C LYS A 102 3.77 24.02 9.00
N ARG A 103 4.56 22.95 8.95
CA ARG A 103 5.90 22.86 9.56
C ARG A 103 7.02 23.40 8.65
N GLY A 104 6.69 24.07 7.54
CA GLY A 104 7.69 24.61 6.60
C GLY A 104 8.38 23.54 5.75
N THR A 105 7.86 22.32 5.69
CA THR A 105 8.45 21.21 4.93
C THR A 105 7.56 20.83 3.75
N ASN A 106 8.15 20.74 2.55
CA ASN A 106 7.46 20.25 1.36
C ASN A 106 7.83 18.79 1.08
N LEU A 107 7.57 17.94 2.07
CA LEU A 107 8.05 16.56 2.08
C LEU A 107 7.30 15.66 1.10
N TYR A 108 5.99 15.88 0.97
CA TYR A 108 5.09 14.98 0.24
C TYR A 108 4.82 15.50 -1.18
N SER A 109 4.83 14.58 -2.14
CA SER A 109 4.52 14.90 -3.52
C SER A 109 3.07 15.40 -3.69
N PRO A 110 2.76 16.18 -4.74
CA PRO A 110 1.40 16.52 -5.12
C PRO A 110 0.51 15.28 -5.34
N CYS A 111 -0.79 15.41 -5.04
CA CYS A 111 -1.76 14.31 -5.18
C CYS A 111 -1.80 13.78 -6.62
N ASP A 112 -1.72 14.66 -7.61
CA ASP A 112 -1.77 14.28 -9.03
C ASP A 112 -0.64 13.31 -9.41
N ILE A 113 0.56 13.52 -8.86
CA ILE A 113 1.69 12.62 -9.08
C ILE A 113 1.44 11.27 -8.40
N VAL A 114 0.87 11.26 -7.20
CA VAL A 114 0.51 10.01 -6.50
C VAL A 114 -0.56 9.25 -7.27
N VAL A 115 -1.55 9.94 -7.84
CA VAL A 115 -2.58 9.32 -8.70
C VAL A 115 -1.96 8.70 -9.94
N GLN A 116 -1.05 9.40 -10.61
CA GLN A 116 -0.35 8.85 -11.78
C GLN A 116 0.49 7.61 -11.43
N VAL A 117 1.18 7.62 -10.28
CA VAL A 117 1.93 6.44 -9.81
C VAL A 117 0.99 5.28 -9.49
N LYS A 118 -0.13 5.54 -8.81
CA LYS A 118 -1.16 4.52 -8.55
C LYS A 118 -1.69 3.90 -9.83
N GLN A 119 -1.98 4.71 -10.84
CA GLN A 119 -2.48 4.23 -12.13
C GLN A 119 -1.50 3.27 -12.82
N ARG A 120 -0.19 3.44 -12.62
CA ARG A 120 0.82 2.50 -13.15
C ARG A 120 0.85 1.15 -12.42
N ILE A 121 0.37 1.11 -11.18
CA ILE A 121 0.37 -0.08 -10.32
C ILE A 121 -0.94 -0.86 -10.48
N TYR A 122 -2.05 -0.22 -10.84
CA TYR A 122 -3.28 -0.93 -11.16
C TYR A 122 -3.13 -1.66 -12.50
N GLY A 123 -3.49 -2.95 -12.51
CA GLY A 123 -3.52 -3.77 -13.72
C GLY A 123 -4.64 -3.36 -14.67
N GLU A 124 -4.55 -3.82 -15.90
CA GLU A 124 -5.53 -3.54 -16.95
C GLU A 124 -6.73 -4.51 -16.89
N ASN A 125 -7.84 -4.12 -17.51
CA ASN A 125 -9.05 -4.96 -17.69
C ASN A 125 -9.71 -5.44 -16.38
N ILE A 126 -9.75 -4.56 -15.36
CA ILE A 126 -10.52 -4.80 -14.13
C ILE A 126 -12.00 -4.54 -14.43
N SER A 127 -12.86 -5.53 -14.20
CA SER A 127 -14.31 -5.40 -14.30
C SER A 127 -14.89 -5.16 -12.91
N ILE A 128 -15.56 -4.02 -12.72
CA ILE A 128 -16.20 -3.66 -11.45
C ILE A 128 -17.70 -3.51 -11.71
N THR A 129 -18.48 -4.23 -10.92
CA THR A 129 -19.93 -4.13 -10.87
C THR A 129 -20.35 -3.71 -9.45
N GLU A 130 -21.65 -3.56 -9.22
CA GLU A 130 -22.17 -3.23 -7.89
C GLU A 130 -21.92 -4.33 -6.84
N SER A 131 -21.88 -5.60 -7.27
CA SER A 131 -21.79 -6.76 -6.38
C SER A 131 -20.43 -7.44 -6.36
N GLU A 132 -19.60 -7.20 -7.36
CA GLU A 132 -18.31 -7.88 -7.50
C GLU A 132 -17.28 -7.07 -8.29
N ALA A 133 -16.01 -7.34 -8.00
CA ALA A 133 -14.87 -6.91 -8.79
C ALA A 133 -14.10 -8.15 -9.26
N ARG A 134 -13.80 -8.22 -10.56
CA ARG A 134 -13.09 -9.34 -11.19
C ARG A 134 -11.91 -8.84 -12.00
N ILE A 135 -10.85 -9.64 -12.06
CA ILE A 135 -9.68 -9.45 -12.92
C ILE A 135 -9.32 -10.81 -13.54
N SER A 136 -8.85 -10.81 -14.79
CA SER A 136 -8.29 -12.03 -15.40
C SER A 136 -7.05 -12.47 -14.62
N LEU A 137 -6.92 -13.77 -14.35
CA LEU A 137 -5.75 -14.31 -13.68
C LEU A 137 -4.47 -14.06 -14.51
N GLU A 138 -4.56 -14.18 -15.84
CA GLU A 138 -3.46 -13.90 -16.77
C GLU A 138 -2.97 -12.46 -16.60
N ASN A 139 -3.87 -11.48 -16.72
CA ASN A 139 -3.53 -10.05 -16.56
C ASN A 139 -2.95 -9.76 -15.18
N LEU A 140 -3.45 -10.41 -14.12
CA LEU A 140 -2.92 -10.24 -12.77
C LEU A 140 -1.48 -10.76 -12.67
N LEU A 141 -1.21 -11.96 -13.21
CA LEU A 141 0.11 -12.57 -13.18
C LEU A 141 1.12 -11.79 -14.04
N ASP A 142 0.73 -11.42 -15.27
CA ASP A 142 1.59 -10.65 -16.18
C ASP A 142 1.97 -9.29 -15.60
N HIS A 143 0.98 -8.58 -15.04
CA HIS A 143 1.22 -7.29 -14.42
C HIS A 143 2.10 -7.41 -13.18
N THR A 144 1.87 -8.45 -12.36
CA THR A 144 2.72 -8.74 -11.19
C THR A 144 4.16 -9.05 -11.60
N ALA A 145 4.35 -9.89 -12.62
CA ALA A 145 5.67 -10.24 -13.16
C ALA A 145 6.40 -9.00 -13.68
N LYS A 146 5.71 -8.15 -14.44
CA LYS A 146 6.25 -6.88 -14.95
C LYS A 146 6.68 -5.95 -13.81
N CYS A 147 5.84 -5.75 -12.81
CA CYS A 147 6.18 -4.94 -11.64
C CYS A 147 7.37 -5.51 -10.88
N LEU A 148 7.42 -6.83 -10.68
CA LEU A 148 8.53 -7.48 -10.00
C LEU A 148 9.84 -7.30 -10.77
N ALA A 149 9.82 -7.50 -12.09
CA ALA A 149 10.98 -7.30 -12.95
C ALA A 149 11.49 -5.85 -12.91
N GLN A 150 10.58 -4.87 -12.87
CA GLN A 150 10.95 -3.46 -12.74
C GLN A 150 11.56 -3.13 -11.36
N VAL A 151 11.01 -3.69 -10.28
CA VAL A 151 11.51 -3.43 -8.92
C VAL A 151 12.84 -4.14 -8.67
N GLN A 152 13.03 -5.31 -9.25
CA GLN A 152 14.22 -6.15 -9.07
C GLN A 152 15.21 -6.04 -10.22
N SER A 153 15.10 -5.02 -11.09
CA SER A 153 15.92 -4.94 -12.32
C SER A 153 17.42 -5.05 -12.02
N GLU A 154 17.91 -4.36 -10.98
CA GLU A 154 19.31 -4.41 -10.57
C GLU A 154 19.76 -5.81 -10.11
N VAL A 155 18.88 -6.55 -9.42
CA VAL A 155 19.16 -7.93 -8.97
C VAL A 155 19.12 -8.88 -10.15
N LEU A 156 18.14 -8.72 -11.04
CA LEU A 156 18.01 -9.53 -12.25
C LEU A 156 19.24 -9.34 -13.16
N GLU A 157 19.70 -8.10 -13.35
CA GLU A 157 20.93 -7.80 -14.12
C GLU A 157 22.20 -8.43 -13.51
N GLN A 158 22.23 -8.64 -12.19
CA GLN A 158 23.37 -9.28 -11.51
C GLN A 158 23.29 -10.81 -11.50
N CYS A 159 22.08 -11.36 -11.49
CA CYS A 159 21.85 -12.80 -11.29
C CYS A 159 21.55 -13.55 -12.60
N ILE A 160 21.06 -12.87 -13.62
CA ILE A 160 20.72 -13.44 -14.92
C ILE A 160 21.86 -13.17 -15.88
N THR A 161 22.46 -14.24 -16.39
CA THR A 161 23.49 -14.20 -17.42
C THR A 161 22.86 -14.21 -18.82
N ASP A 162 23.59 -13.73 -19.83
CA ASP A 162 23.09 -13.56 -21.21
C ASP A 162 22.61 -14.87 -21.88
N ASP A 163 22.93 -16.04 -21.31
CA ASP A 163 22.52 -17.37 -21.77
C ASP A 163 21.17 -17.84 -21.22
N VAL A 164 20.55 -17.11 -20.30
CA VAL A 164 19.22 -17.43 -19.77
C VAL A 164 18.15 -16.99 -20.76
N VAL A 165 17.48 -17.98 -21.36
CA VAL A 165 16.41 -17.73 -22.36
C VAL A 165 15.04 -17.56 -21.69
N ASP A 166 14.79 -18.30 -20.61
CA ASP A 166 13.49 -18.37 -19.95
C ASP A 166 13.62 -18.22 -18.43
N THR A 167 12.59 -17.69 -17.80
CA THR A 167 12.50 -17.57 -16.33
C THR A 167 11.11 -17.99 -15.87
N ASP A 168 11.08 -18.92 -14.92
CA ASP A 168 9.84 -19.40 -14.33
C ASP A 168 9.51 -18.63 -13.04
N ILE A 169 8.25 -18.21 -12.91
CA ILE A 169 7.74 -17.60 -11.68
C ILE A 169 6.76 -18.57 -11.02
N VAL A 170 7.13 -19.09 -9.85
CA VAL A 170 6.30 -20.00 -9.06
C VAL A 170 5.41 -19.19 -8.12
N HIS A 171 4.10 -19.37 -8.25
CA HIS A 171 3.09 -18.62 -7.48
C HIS A 171 2.32 -19.52 -6.52
N LYS A 172 1.82 -18.93 -5.43
CA LYS A 172 0.86 -19.55 -4.51
C LYS A 172 -0.41 -18.69 -4.47
N TRP A 173 -1.57 -19.34 -4.54
CA TRP A 173 -2.87 -18.66 -4.46
C TRP A 173 -3.84 -19.40 -3.53
N GLY A 174 -4.90 -18.71 -3.12
CA GLY A 174 -5.97 -19.24 -2.27
C GLY A 174 -7.09 -18.22 -2.10
N LEU A 175 -8.23 -18.66 -1.57
CA LEU A 175 -9.39 -17.82 -1.27
C LEU A 175 -9.80 -18.07 0.18
N ASP A 176 -10.10 -16.99 0.91
CA ASP A 176 -10.63 -17.06 2.28
C ASP A 176 -11.90 -16.19 2.38
N GLY A 177 -12.85 -16.65 3.19
CA GLY A 177 -14.10 -15.94 3.45
C GLY A 177 -14.01 -15.15 4.74
N CYS A 178 -14.41 -13.88 4.72
CA CYS A 178 -14.54 -13.08 5.95
C CYS A 178 -16.03 -12.90 6.32
N ALA A 179 -16.31 -12.74 7.60
CA ALA A 179 -17.64 -12.41 8.12
C ALA A 179 -17.62 -11.05 8.84
N GLY A 180 -18.78 -10.45 9.09
CA GLY A 180 -18.87 -9.17 9.81
C GLY A 180 -18.86 -7.90 8.94
N TYR A 181 -19.18 -8.04 7.65
CA TYR A 181 -19.38 -6.88 6.77
C TYR A 181 -20.55 -6.02 7.24
N ARG A 182 -20.42 -4.70 7.06
CA ARG A 182 -21.50 -3.74 7.33
C ARG A 182 -22.41 -3.64 6.11
N PHE A 183 -23.71 -3.55 6.35
CA PHE A 183 -24.66 -3.25 5.30
C PHE A 183 -24.65 -1.75 5.01
N TYR A 184 -24.32 -1.39 3.78
CA TYR A 184 -24.44 -0.01 3.30
C TYR A 184 -25.89 0.26 2.89
N LYS A 185 -26.44 1.40 3.32
CA LYS A 185 -27.73 1.88 2.81
C LYS A 185 -27.52 2.40 1.38
N ASN A 186 -27.84 1.61 0.36
CA ASN A 186 -27.85 2.09 -1.01
C ASN A 186 -29.14 2.89 -1.27
N LEU A 187 -29.03 4.02 -1.97
CA LEU A 187 -30.13 4.93 -2.31
C LEU A 187 -31.00 4.42 -3.47
N SER A 188 -30.62 3.31 -4.11
CA SER A 188 -31.30 2.78 -5.31
C SER A 188 -32.70 2.17 -5.07
N ASN A 189 -33.14 1.98 -3.83
CA ASN A 189 -34.45 1.37 -3.53
C ASN A 189 -35.64 2.35 -3.38
N ASN A 190 -35.46 3.65 -3.63
CA ASN A 190 -36.53 4.64 -3.43
C ASN A 190 -37.50 4.83 -4.63
N ALA A 191 -37.40 4.05 -5.70
CA ALA A 191 -38.17 4.31 -6.93
C ALA A 191 -39.52 3.56 -7.07
N ASN A 192 -39.93 2.67 -6.14
CA ASN A 192 -41.11 1.82 -6.35
C ASN A 192 -42.19 1.81 -5.24
N TYR A 193 -42.19 2.74 -4.29
CA TYR A 193 -43.23 2.83 -3.25
C TYR A 193 -44.23 3.97 -3.52
N GLY A 194 -44.84 3.99 -4.71
CA GLY A 194 -45.74 5.08 -5.09
C GLY A 194 -46.77 4.74 -6.16
N HIS A 195 -47.40 3.57 -6.10
CA HIS A 195 -48.69 3.34 -6.76
C HIS A 195 -49.46 2.20 -6.07
N SER A 196 -50.30 2.59 -5.11
CA SER A 196 -51.46 1.83 -4.64
C SER A 196 -52.47 2.82 -4.09
#